data_AF-A0A158EBF2-F1
#
_entry.id   AF-A0A158EBF2-F1
#
_cell.length_a   1.000
_cell.length_b   1.000
_cell.length_c   1.000
_cell.angle_alpha   90.00
_cell.angle_beta   90.00
_cell.angle_gamma   90.00
#
_symmetry.space_group_name_H-M   'P 1'
#
loop_
_entity.id
_entity.type
_entity.pdbx_description
1 polymer ?
#
loop_
_entity_poly.entity_id
_entity_poly.type
_entity_poly.pdbx_seq_one_letter_code
_entity_poly.pdbx_strand_id
1 'polypeptide(L)' 'MEHNLLKIAQDCGFSVVLEGRIGTQEYNSVSGPVQALEKFAEIIRETALQGQPRNDK' A
#
# COMPACT_ATOMS: atom_id res chain seq x y z
N MET A 1 -0.07 -3.93 10.54
CA MET A 1 0.21 -2.77 9.64
C MET A 1 0.36 -3.18 8.18
N GLU A 2 0.93 -4.35 7.86
CA GLU A 2 1.09 -4.86 6.47
C GLU A 2 -0.23 -5.05 5.69
N HIS A 3 -1.29 -5.47 6.38
CA HIS A 3 -2.63 -5.65 5.79
C HIS A 3 -3.27 -4.35 5.26
N ASN A 4 -2.83 -3.17 5.71
CA ASN A 4 -3.40 -1.91 5.24
C ASN A 4 -2.90 -1.54 3.85
N LEU A 5 -1.63 -1.80 3.55
CA LEU A 5 -1.04 -1.42 2.27
C LEU A 5 -1.60 -2.24 1.12
N LEU A 6 -1.77 -3.55 1.32
CA LEU A 6 -2.36 -4.44 0.32
C LEU A 6 -3.84 -4.15 0.09
N LYS A 7 -4.59 -3.79 1.15
CA LYS A 7 -5.97 -3.32 1.00
C LYS A 7 -6.05 -2.03 0.19
N ILE A 8 -5.20 -1.06 0.48
CA ILE A 8 -5.16 0.20 -0.29
C ILE A 8 -4.83 -0.09 -1.75
N ALA A 9 -3.89 -1.00 -2.02
CA ALA A 9 -3.57 -1.41 -3.40
C ALA A 9 -4.80 -2.01 -4.10
N GLN A 10 -5.52 -2.93 -3.44
CA GLN A 10 -6.75 -3.52 -3.99
C GLN A 10 -7.84 -2.47 -4.25
N ASP A 11 -8.05 -1.54 -3.32
CA ASP A 11 -9.05 -0.47 -3.44
C ASP A 11 -8.72 0.49 -4.61
N CYS A 12 -7.43 0.75 -4.84
CA CYS A 12 -6.96 1.51 -6.00
C CYS A 12 -7.09 0.76 -7.34
N GLY A 13 -7.42 -0.53 -7.32
CA GLY A 13 -7.59 -1.36 -8.51
C GLY A 13 -6.34 -2.16 -8.91
N PHE A 14 -5.39 -2.36 -7.99
CA PHE A 14 -4.31 -3.32 -8.19
C PHE A 14 -4.77 -4.75 -7.90
N SER A 15 -4.32 -5.68 -8.72
CA SER A 15 -4.34 -7.11 -8.43
C SER A 15 -3.16 -7.46 -7.54
N VAL A 16 -3.42 -8.00 -6.35
CA VAL A 16 -2.38 -8.52 -5.46
C VAL A 16 -2.01 -9.93 -5.92
N VAL A 17 -0.80 -10.06 -6.45
CA VAL A 17 -0.19 -11.31 -6.87
C VAL A 17 0.72 -11.78 -5.74
N LEU A 18 0.19 -12.68 -4.92
CA LEU A 18 0.95 -13.28 -3.83
C LEU A 18 1.77 -14.43 -4.41
N GLU A 19 3.03 -14.17 -4.76
CA GLU A 19 3.90 -15.23 -5.24
C GLU A 19 5.32 -15.06 -4.68
N GLY A 20 5.61 -15.86 -3.66
CA GLY A 20 6.97 -16.18 -3.24
C GLY A 20 7.27 -15.89 -1.78
N ARG A 21 7.45 -16.95 -1.01
CA ARG A 21 8.21 -16.89 0.24
C ARG A 21 9.64 -17.28 -0.07
N ILE A 22 10.57 -16.33 0.07
CA ILE A 22 12.00 -16.62 -0.09
C ILE A 22 12.60 -16.68 1.31
N GLY A 23 12.90 -17.90 1.76
CA GLY A 23 13.35 -18.16 3.13
C GLY A 23 12.25 -17.85 4.16
N THR A 24 12.51 -16.90 5.06
CA THR A 24 11.55 -16.46 6.08
C THR A 24 10.74 -15.23 5.65
N GLN A 25 11.13 -14.57 4.57
CA GLN A 25 10.53 -13.32 4.10
C GLN A 25 9.37 -13.61 3.13
N GLU A 26 8.23 -12.98 3.40
CA GLU A 26 7.06 -13.02 2.52
C GLU A 26 7.12 -11.83 1.55
N TYR A 27 6.93 -12.11 0.26
CA TYR A 27 6.87 -11.09 -0.78
C TYR A 27 5.46 -11.01 -1.34
N ASN A 28 4.95 -9.79 -1.44
CA ASN A 28 3.69 -9.50 -2.09
C ASN A 28 3.98 -8.62 -3.30
N SER A 29 3.55 -9.08 -4.47
CA SER A 29 3.59 -8.28 -5.69
C SER A 29 2.20 -7.72 -5.97
N VAL A 30 2.14 -6.55 -6.59
CA VAL A 30 0.88 -5.96 -7.05
C VAL A 30 1.05 -5.52 -8.49
N SER A 31 0.01 -5.72 -9.31
CA SER A 31 0.02 -5.33 -10.72
C SER A 31 -1.29 -4.64 -11.09
N GLY A 32 -1.21 -3.63 -11.95
CA GLY A 32 -2.36 -2.79 -12.28
C GLY A 32 -1.99 -1.68 -13.26
N PRO A 33 -2.99 -0.94 -13.77
CA PRO A 33 -2.76 0.19 -14.67
C PRO A 33 -2.08 1.35 -13.93
N VAL A 34 -1.40 2.22 -14.67
CA VAL A 34 -0.73 3.43 -14.12
C VAL A 34 -1.70 4.31 -13.33
N GLN A 35 -2.96 4.38 -13.75
CA GLN A 35 -4.02 5.13 -13.05
C GLN A 35 -4.25 4.61 -11.62
N ALA A 36 -4.10 3.30 -11.38
CA ALA A 36 -4.18 2.74 -10.04
C ALA A 36 -2.97 3.18 -9.19
N LEU A 37 -1.78 3.29 -9.80
CA LEU A 37 -0.57 3.78 -9.14
C LEU A 37 -0.69 5.25 -8.72
N GLU A 38 -1.29 6.08 -9.58
CA GLU A 38 -1.55 7.49 -9.28
C GLU A 38 -2.46 7.65 -8.05
N LYS A 39 -3.60 6.94 -8.03
CA LYS A 39 -4.53 6.92 -6.88
C LYS A 39 -3.87 6.39 -5.61
N PHE A 40 -3.10 5.32 -5.73
CA PHE A 40 -2.38 4.74 -4.60
C PHE A 40 -1.39 5.72 -3.99
N ALA A 41 -0.60 6.42 -4.83
CA ALA A 41 0.33 7.43 -4.35
C ALA A 41 -0.39 8.60 -3.64
N GLU A 42 -1.57 8.99 -4.13
CA GLU A 42 -2.40 10.01 -3.48
C GLU A 42 -2.86 9.57 -2.08
N ILE A 43 -3.47 8.40 -1.96
CA ILE A 43 -3.97 7.88 -0.68
C ILE A 43 -2.83 7.68 0.33
N ILE A 44 -1.66 7.22 -0.11
CA ILE A 44 -0.48 7.08 0.76
C ILE A 44 0.03 8.44 1.24
N ARG A 45 0.05 9.46 0.36
CA ARG A 45 0.40 10.83 0.78
C ARG A 45 -0.58 11.35 1.82
N GLU A 46 -1.89 11.21 1.58
CA GLU A 46 -2.91 11.63 2.54
C GLU A 46 -2.78 10.89 3.87
N THR A 47 -2.63 9.57 3.84
CA THR A 47 -2.47 8.74 5.05
C THR A 47 -1.21 9.11 5.83
N ALA A 48 -0.09 9.36 5.14
CA ALA A 48 1.15 9.81 5.78
C ALA A 48 1.00 11.20 6.42
N LEU A 49 0.21 12.09 5.80
CA LEU A 49 -0.10 13.41 6.34
C LEU A 49 -1.06 13.35 7.54
N GLN A 50 -2.01 12.41 7.55
CA GLN A 50 -2.91 12.17 8.69
C GLN A 50 -2.24 11.43 9.86
N GLY A 51 -1.13 10.75 9.60
CA GLY A 51 -0.38 9.94 10.59
C GLY A 51 0.60 10.71 11.46
N GLN A 52 0.69 12.04 11.36
CA GLN A 52 1.44 12.84 12.32
C GLN A 52 0.50 13.23 13.47
N PRO A 53 0.53 12.55 14.64
CA PRO A 53 0.10 13.25 15.84
C PRO A 53 0.98 14.50 15.91
N ARG A 54 0.33 15.67 15.84
CA ARG A 54 0.96 16.90 16.32
C ARG A 54 1.34 16.59 17.76
N ASN A 55 2.60 16.25 18.00
CA ASN A 55 3.18 16.26 19.33
C ASN A 55 3.26 17.73 19.74
N ASP A 56 2.10 18.30 20.04
CA ASP A 56 2.00 19.57 20.73
C ASP A 56 2.20 19.27 22.21
N LYS A 57 3.45 19.47 22.63
CA LYS A 57 3.96 19.63 24.00
C LYS A 57 3.70 18.56 25.05
#